data_AF-A0A836FFJ5-F1
#
_entry.id   AF-A0A836FFJ5-F1
#
_cell.length_a   1.000
_cell.length_b   1.000
_cell.length_c   1.000
_cell.angle_alpha   90.00
_cell.angle_beta   90.00
_cell.angle_gamma   90.00
#
_symmetry.space_group_name_H-M   'P 1'
#
loop_
_entity.id
_entity.type
_entity.pdbx_description
1 polymer ?
#
loop_
_entity_poly.entity_id
_entity_poly.type
_entity_poly.pdbx_seq_one_letter_code
_entity_poly.pdbx_strand_id
1 'polypeptide(L)'
;MAPMAKFNEFRYELFPHPAYSPDLASCGHLPVSELEERFITREQLIAETEAYFEGLDKSYYSDDLKKLKNHWIKCIELKGDMLRNKNKSIKKKCVLL
;
A
#
# COMPACT_ATOMS: atom_id res chain seq x y z
N MET A 1 -23.51 5.17 1.38
CA MET A 1 -23.28 5.00 -0.08
C MET A 1 -22.53 3.68 -0.26
N ALA A 2 -23.11 2.69 -0.93
CA ALA A 2 -22.43 1.40 -1.12
C ALA A 2 -21.30 1.61 -2.15
N PRO A 3 -20.02 1.51 -1.75
CA PRO A 3 -18.88 1.80 -2.65
C PRO A 3 -18.94 0.98 -3.94
N MET A 4 -19.54 -0.21 -3.87
CA MET A 4 -19.67 -1.14 -4.98
C MET A 4 -20.49 -0.60 -6.17
N ALA A 5 -21.50 0.22 -5.91
CA ALA A 5 -22.32 0.80 -6.97
C ALA A 5 -21.49 1.73 -7.88
N LYS A 6 -20.56 2.49 -7.28
CA LYS A 6 -19.71 3.44 -8.01
C LYS A 6 -18.57 2.76 -8.76
N PHE A 7 -17.99 1.70 -8.22
CA PHE A 7 -17.03 0.86 -8.95
C PHE A 7 -17.66 0.20 -10.19
N ASN A 8 -18.90 -0.27 -10.07
CA ASN A 8 -19.63 -0.87 -11.20
C ASN A 8 -19.94 0.17 -12.29
N GLU A 9 -20.29 1.41 -11.91
CA GLU A 9 -20.52 2.52 -12.84
C GLU A 9 -19.28 2.80 -13.71
N PHE A 10 -18.10 2.84 -13.10
CA PHE A 10 -16.83 3.02 -13.80
C PHE A 10 -16.24 1.75 -14.41
N ARG A 11 -16.92 0.60 -14.27
CA ARG A 11 -16.46 -0.73 -14.73
C ARG A 11 -15.08 -1.12 -14.20
N TYR A 12 -14.76 -0.71 -12.98
CA TYR A 12 -13.52 -1.14 -12.34
C TYR A 12 -13.65 -2.58 -11.84
N GLU A 13 -12.63 -3.37 -12.13
CA GLU A 13 -12.45 -4.68 -11.51
C GLU A 13 -11.86 -4.50 -10.11
N LEU A 14 -12.51 -5.11 -9.11
CA LEU A 14 -12.04 -5.06 -7.73
C LEU A 14 -11.04 -6.20 -7.48
N PHE A 15 -9.77 -5.85 -7.28
CA PHE A 15 -8.75 -6.82 -6.93
C PHE A 15 -8.93 -7.31 -5.48
N PRO A 16 -8.95 -8.64 -5.22
CA PRO A 16 -9.13 -9.16 -3.87
C PRO A 16 -7.94 -8.78 -2.98
N HIS A 17 -8.20 -8.11 -1.87
CA HIS A 17 -7.18 -7.74 -0.90
C HIS A 17 -7.34 -8.56 0.39
N PRO A 18 -6.34 -9.35 0.80
CA PRO A 18 -6.41 -10.14 2.02
C PRO A 18 -6.47 -9.24 3.26
N ALA A 19 -7.19 -9.68 4.29
CA ALA A 19 -7.34 -8.94 5.54
C ALA A 19 -5.99 -8.85 6.29
N TYR A 20 -5.69 -7.68 6.85
CA TYR A 20 -4.47 -7.41 7.63
C TYR A 20 -3.15 -7.67 6.89
N SER A 21 -3.12 -7.44 5.57
CA SER A 21 -1.91 -7.60 4.74
C SER A 21 -1.34 -6.26 4.28
N PRO A 22 -0.82 -5.40 5.18
CA PRO A 22 -0.22 -4.13 4.80
C PRO A 22 0.97 -4.32 3.83
N ASP A 23 1.69 -5.44 3.95
CA ASP A 23 2.81 -5.77 3.07
C ASP A 23 2.40 -5.99 1.59
N LEU A 24 1.11 -6.26 1.34
CA LEU A 24 0.52 -6.46 0.02
C LEU A 24 -0.24 -5.21 -0.49
N ALA A 25 -0.24 -4.12 0.26
CA ALA A 25 -0.71 -2.83 -0.21
C ALA A 25 0.50 -2.01 -0.68
N SER A 26 0.54 -1.57 -1.94
CA SER A 26 1.60 -0.67 -2.41
C SER A 26 1.65 0.62 -1.58
N CYS A 27 0.48 1.17 -1.25
CA CYS A 27 0.32 2.37 -0.43
C CYS A 27 0.77 2.18 1.04
N GLY A 28 0.77 0.95 1.56
CA GLY A 28 1.19 0.65 2.93
C GLY A 28 2.69 0.87 3.20
N HIS A 29 3.48 0.98 2.13
CA HIS A 29 4.93 1.22 2.18
C HIS A 29 5.32 2.67 1.88
N LEU A 30 4.34 3.55 1.63
CA LEU A 30 4.64 4.97 1.47
C LEU A 30 5.32 5.46 2.75
N PRO A 31 6.45 6.18 2.64
CA PRO A 31 7.14 6.73 3.80
C PRO A 31 6.30 7.88 4.37
N VAL A 32 5.27 7.55 5.15
CA VAL A 32 4.51 8.54 5.92
C VAL A 32 5.44 9.31 6.86
N SER A 33 6.55 8.68 7.28
CA SER A 33 7.60 9.29 8.11
C SER A 33 8.37 10.42 7.42
N GLU A 34 8.49 10.45 6.09
CA GLU A 34 9.07 11.61 5.38
C GLU A 34 8.10 12.80 5.39
N LEU A 35 6.80 12.53 5.51
CA LEU A 35 5.73 13.52 5.62
C LEU A 35 5.34 13.83 7.07
N GLU A 36 6.08 13.31 8.06
CA GLU A 36 5.90 13.61 9.50
C GLU A 36 6.43 15.01 9.87
N GLU A 37 6.74 15.85 8.89
CA GLU A 37 6.92 17.27 9.14
C GLU A 37 5.61 17.87 9.69
N ARG A 38 5.73 18.62 10.78
CA ARG A 38 4.58 19.29 11.39
C ARG A 38 4.18 20.48 10.52
N PHE A 39 3.33 20.23 9.53
CA PHE A 39 2.73 21.29 8.74
C PHE A 39 1.85 22.18 9.63
N ILE A 40 2.05 23.49 9.52
CA ILE A 40 1.28 24.46 10.31
C ILE A 40 -0.10 24.66 9.69
N THR A 41 -0.21 24.54 8.37
CA THR A 41 -1.46 24.72 7.62
C THR A 41 -1.70 23.59 6.63
N ARG A 42 -2.96 23.45 6.21
CA ARG A 42 -3.36 22.46 5.21
C ARG A 42 -2.75 22.75 3.85
N GLU A 43 -2.63 24.03 3.49
CA GLU A 43 -2.07 24.47 2.22
C GLU A 43 -0.59 24.07 2.13
N GLN A 44 0.15 24.19 3.23
CA GLN A 44 1.54 23.75 3.31
C GLN A 44 1.66 22.23 3.11
N LEU A 45 0.78 21.44 3.76
CA LEU A 45 0.73 19.99 3.58
C LEU A 45 0.45 19.60 2.12
N ILE A 46 -0.51 20.26 1.47
CA ILE A 46 -0.85 19.97 0.06
C ILE A 46 0.32 20.29 -0.85
N ALA A 47 0.91 21.49 -0.73
CA ALA A 47 2.02 21.92 -1.57
C ALA A 47 3.25 21.02 -1.42
N GLU A 48 3.60 20.64 -0.18
CA GLU A 48 4.73 19.73 0.06
C GLU A 48 4.46 18.33 -0.50
N THR A 49 3.24 17.84 -0.34
CA THR A 49 2.84 16.52 -0.87
C THR A 49 2.89 16.51 -2.41
N GLU A 50 2.40 17.57 -3.06
CA GLU A 50 2.47 17.73 -4.51
C GLU A 50 3.94 17.78 -4.98
N ALA A 51 4.77 18.62 -4.34
CA ALA A 51 6.19 18.73 -4.65
C ALA A 51 6.94 17.39 -4.46
N TYR A 52 6.62 16.63 -3.41
CA TYR A 52 7.17 15.30 -3.17
C TYR A 52 6.87 14.36 -4.35
N PHE A 53 5.60 14.21 -4.73
CA PHE A 53 5.22 13.28 -5.80
C PHE A 53 5.66 13.74 -7.20
N GLU A 54 5.75 15.04 -7.44
CA GLU A 54 6.31 15.61 -8.69
C GLU A 54 7.83 15.38 -8.80
N GLY A 55 8.55 15.35 -7.67
CA GLY A 55 9.98 15.07 -7.62
C GLY A 55 10.34 13.60 -7.85
N LEU A 56 9.37 12.68 -7.77
CA LEU A 56 9.61 11.25 -7.97
C LEU A 56 9.74 10.91 -9.46
N ASP A 57 10.79 10.16 -9.79
CA ASP A 57 10.94 9.63 -11.14
C ASP A 57 9.85 8.58 -11.44
N LYS A 58 9.45 8.46 -12.71
CA LYS A 58 8.46 7.45 -13.15
C LYS A 58 8.89 6.02 -12.78
N SER A 59 10.19 5.75 -12.73
CA SER A 59 10.72 4.45 -12.31
C SER A 59 10.30 4.08 -10.89
N TYR A 60 10.15 5.05 -9.98
CA TYR A 60 9.71 4.84 -8.60
C TYR A 60 8.42 4.01 -8.55
N TYR A 61 7.38 4.45 -9.27
CA TYR A 61 6.09 3.76 -9.34
C TYR A 61 6.22 2.39 -10.00
N SER A 62 7.02 2.28 -11.07
CA SER A 62 7.22 1.02 -11.76
C SER A 62 7.97 -0.02 -10.91
N ASP A 63 8.92 0.43 -10.10
CA ASP A 63 9.73 -0.42 -9.22
C ASP A 63 8.92 -0.86 -8.00
N ASP A 64 8.08 0.02 -7.46
CA ASP A 64 7.14 -0.35 -6.41
C ASP A 64 6.11 -1.38 -6.87
N LEU A 65 5.61 -1.29 -8.11
CA LEU A 65 4.76 -2.33 -8.70
C LEU A 65 5.51 -3.67 -8.85
N LYS A 66 6.80 -3.66 -9.22
CA LYS A 66 7.63 -4.88 -9.27
C LYS A 66 7.84 -5.46 -7.87
N LYS A 67 8.10 -4.62 -6.85
CA LYS A 67 8.20 -5.07 -5.45
C LYS A 67 6.90 -5.71 -4.97
N LEU A 68 5.77 -5.09 -5.29
CA LEU A 68 4.45 -5.64 -4.96
C LEU A 68 4.26 -7.03 -5.59
N LYS A 69 4.56 -7.20 -6.88
CA LYS A 69 4.53 -8.50 -7.55
C LYS A 69 5.40 -9.54 -6.82
N ASN A 70 6.60 -9.15 -6.40
CA ASN A 70 7.51 -10.04 -5.66
C ASN A 70 6.96 -10.40 -4.27
N HIS A 71 6.29 -9.47 -3.58
CA HIS A 71 5.63 -9.75 -2.29
C HIS A 71 4.49 -10.75 -2.44
N TRP A 72 3.70 -10.64 -3.51
CA TRP A 72 2.65 -11.61 -3.83
C TRP A 72 3.20 -13.01 -4.08
N ILE A 73 4.26 -13.13 -4.88
CA ILE A 73 4.92 -14.42 -5.15
C ILE A 73 5.42 -15.04 -3.83
N LYS A 74 6.11 -14.27 -3.00
CA LYS A 74 6.59 -14.73 -1.68
C LYS A 74 5.45 -15.14 -0.75
N CYS A 75 4.34 -14.40 -0.75
CA CYS A 75 3.17 -14.74 0.06
C CYS A 75 2.58 -16.10 -0.35
N ILE A 76 2.52 -16.39 -1.66
CA ILE A 76 2.08 -17.67 -2.20
C ILE A 76 3.05 -18.79 -1.80
N GLU A 77 4.36 -18.58 -1.99
CA GLU A 77 5.40 -19.56 -1.60
C GLU A 77 5.34 -19.90 -0.10
N LEU A 78 5.10 -18.90 0.74
CA LEU A 78 5.00 -19.04 2.19
C LEU A 78 3.59 -19.45 2.66
N LYS A 79 2.67 -19.79 1.75
CA LYS A 79 1.28 -20.17 2.07
C LYS A 79 0.59 -19.16 3.00
N GLY A 80 0.88 -17.88 2.82
CA GLY A 80 0.32 -16.80 3.62
C GLY A 80 1.00 -16.52 4.96
N ASP A 81 2.07 -17.22 5.34
CA ASP A 81 2.81 -16.95 6.59
C ASP A 81 3.82 -15.79 6.44
N MET A 82 3.33 -14.60 6.07
CA MET A 82 4.14 -13.37 6.08
C MET A 82 4.16 -12.78 7.50
N LEU A 83 5.27 -13.01 8.21
CA LEU A 83 5.53 -12.48 9.55
C LEU A 83 6.03 -11.04 9.46
N ARG A 84 5.22 -10.08 9.94
CA ARG A 84 5.74 -8.78 10.37
C ARG A 84 6.83 -9.01 11.43
N ASN A 85 7.94 -8.29 11.26
CA ASN A 85 9.23 -8.31 11.99
C ASN A 85 9.24 -8.78 13.47
N LYS A 86 10.39 -9.34 13.91
CA LYS A 86 10.67 -10.15 15.12
C LYS A 86 10.35 -9.56 16.52
N ASN A 87 9.65 -8.44 16.64
CA ASN A 87 9.28 -7.87 17.94
C ASN A 87 7.76 -7.88 18.15
N LYS A 88 7.32 -8.73 19.09
CA LYS A 88 5.95 -8.93 19.61
C LYS A 88 4.95 -9.65 18.68
N SER A 89 4.98 -10.97 18.77
CA SER A 89 3.85 -11.86 19.10
C SER A 89 2.47 -11.60 18.47
N ILE A 90 2.38 -11.46 17.15
CA ILE A 90 1.11 -11.70 16.46
C ILE A 90 1.40 -12.41 15.12
N LYS A 91 1.39 -13.74 15.12
CA LYS A 91 1.38 -14.54 13.88
C LYS A 91 0.00 -14.41 13.26
N LYS A 92 -0.15 -13.65 12.17
CA LYS A 92 -1.39 -13.62 11.38
C LYS A 92 -1.08 -14.18 10.00
N LYS A 93 -1.80 -15.25 9.64
CA LYS A 93 -1.80 -15.82 8.29
C LYS A 93 -2.56 -14.90 7.34
N CYS A 94 -1.95 -14.55 6.22
CA CYS A 94 -2.68 -14.08 5.04
C CYS A 94 -3.47 -15.27 4.50
N VAL A 95 -4.80 -15.24 4.62
CA VAL A 95 -5.64 -16.22 3.92
C VAL A 95 -5.74 -15.77 2.46
N LEU A 96 -4.96 -16.41 1.59
CA LEU A 96 -5.19 -16.39 0.15
C LEU A 96 -6.46 -17.23 -0.09
N LEU A 97 -7.57 -16.57 -0.44
CA LEU A 97 -8.77 -17.22 -0.95
C LEU A 97 -8.55 -17.64 -2.41
#